data_AF-A0A087UC05-F1
#
_entry.id   AF-A0A087UC05-F1
#
_cell.length_a   1.000
_cell.length_b   1.000
_cell.length_c   1.000
_cell.angle_alpha   90.00
_cell.angle_beta   90.00
_cell.angle_gamma   90.00
#
_symmetry.space_group_name_H-M   'P 1'
#
loop_
_entity.id
_entity.type
_entity.pdbx_description
1 polymer ?
#
loop_
_entity_poly.entity_id
_entity_poly.type
_entity_poly.pdbx_seq_one_letter_code
_entity_poly.pdbx_strand_id
1 'polypeptide(L)'
;MDSRKIVKDLHSSLQNENLKREHLISLKDIANIQKQFHIPSCNNGFTFGDDIVSVRAWVNSMKEKNCVLLYKEQGDQHETLPKEDFMLVIMDPMQQHMLSTFGCDRVCVDSTFGLTGYGFELVSIIVIDKFEEGFPAAFCCCSSVNINTMTEFFKCLKQKVSIISTKTFMSDDTPIFYKAWEKIFGIADKRLLCAWHVDRAWQGHINSIRDVEKQKNIYKALKSALYELNESIFKNMLNCLLDELEEDKETKDFATYLQKYYVPRTEQWAYCFRKQSRINTNMHVESFHKIIKHIYLEGKKTKRVDKCIDALLSYLTDKKIDRLTKMHKGKITSKISNISRRHKDAKFLQPEKIDDRVFKFESSSLSRSYYVKKNSEHDCNEHCLKMCRKCNICIQAYTCECIDFNIQYNLCKHIHSAVMNNRNETVYSG
;
A
#
# COMPACT_ATOMS: atom_id res chain seq x y z
N MET A 1 -20.27 -6.62 26.76
CA MET A 1 -21.21 -5.92 25.86
C MET A 1 -20.37 -5.37 24.72
N ASP A 2 -20.55 -5.87 23.49
CA ASP A 2 -19.62 -5.59 22.38
C ASP A 2 -19.78 -4.16 21.88
N SER A 3 -18.79 -3.32 22.21
CA SER A 3 -18.71 -1.91 21.80
C SER A 3 -18.82 -1.76 20.29
N ARG A 4 -18.28 -2.71 19.51
CA ARG A 4 -18.34 -2.66 18.05
C ARG A 4 -19.72 -3.03 17.53
N LYS A 5 -20.42 -3.98 18.18
CA LYS A 5 -21.81 -4.30 17.86
C LYS A 5 -22.74 -3.10 18.07
N ILE A 6 -22.57 -2.35 19.16
CA ILE A 6 -23.37 -1.16 19.47
C ILE A 6 -23.17 -0.08 18.38
N VAL A 7 -21.92 0.25 18.04
CA VAL A 7 -21.64 1.23 16.96
C VAL A 7 -22.19 0.72 15.63
N LYS A 8 -22.04 -0.57 15.33
CA LYS A 8 -22.52 -1.17 14.08
C LYS A 8 -24.04 -1.15 13.96
N ASP A 9 -24.77 -1.42 15.04
CA ASP A 9 -26.22 -1.39 15.08
C ASP A 9 -26.75 0.05 14.97
N LEU A 10 -26.06 1.03 15.58
CA LEU A 10 -26.36 2.46 15.41
C LEU A 10 -26.02 2.99 14.01
N HIS A 11 -25.00 2.43 13.37
CA HIS A 11 -24.64 2.82 12.00
C HIS A 11 -25.52 2.12 10.97
N SER A 12 -26.03 0.91 11.24
CA SER A 12 -26.93 0.19 10.34
C SER A 12 -28.35 0.72 10.37
N SER A 13 -28.75 1.45 11.42
CA SER A 13 -30.04 2.14 11.51
C SER A 13 -30.14 3.44 10.70
N LEU A 14 -29.08 3.83 9.97
CA LEU A 14 -29.11 4.97 9.05
C LEU A 14 -30.03 4.67 7.84
N GLN A 15 -31.23 5.24 7.85
CA GLN A 15 -32.14 5.27 6.70
C GLN A 15 -32.23 6.68 6.12
N ASN A 16 -32.18 6.79 4.78
CA ASN A 16 -32.46 8.01 4.02
C ASN A 16 -31.71 9.27 4.48
N GLU A 17 -30.38 9.17 4.63
CA GLU A 17 -29.46 10.31 4.86
C GLU A 17 -29.71 11.17 6.12
N ASN A 18 -30.68 10.79 6.97
CA ASN A 18 -31.03 11.54 8.17
C ASN A 18 -30.09 11.21 9.34
N LEU A 19 -28.98 11.93 9.39
CA LEU A 19 -27.88 11.67 10.32
C LEU A 19 -28.16 12.26 11.71
N LYS A 20 -28.51 11.40 12.68
CA LYS A 20 -28.73 11.77 14.08
C LYS A 20 -27.43 11.70 14.90
N ARG A 21 -27.41 12.36 16.06
CA ARG A 21 -26.25 12.42 16.98
C ARG A 21 -25.80 11.03 17.46
N GLU A 22 -26.74 10.09 17.61
CA GLU A 22 -26.44 8.70 17.98
C GLU A 22 -25.65 7.94 16.90
N HIS A 23 -25.77 8.33 15.64
CA HIS A 23 -24.98 7.78 14.53
C HIS A 23 -23.54 8.35 14.46
N LEU A 24 -23.20 9.31 15.32
CA LEU A 24 -21.86 9.91 15.43
C LEU A 24 -21.05 9.33 16.59
N ILE A 25 -21.61 8.37 17.34
CA ILE A 25 -20.94 7.72 18.46
C ILE A 25 -19.74 6.93 17.94
N SER A 26 -18.55 7.28 18.41
CA SER A 26 -17.32 6.59 18.08
C SER A 26 -16.98 5.50 19.10
N LEU A 27 -16.08 4.58 18.73
CA LEU A 27 -15.53 3.59 19.67
C LEU A 27 -14.84 4.27 20.88
N LYS A 28 -14.32 5.48 20.70
CA LYS A 28 -13.74 6.28 21.78
C LYS A 28 -14.81 6.74 22.76
N ASP A 29 -15.99 7.12 22.27
CA ASP A 29 -17.11 7.53 23.12
C ASP A 29 -17.64 6.34 23.93
N ILE A 30 -17.73 5.16 23.32
CA ILE A 30 -18.10 3.93 24.04
C ILE A 30 -17.03 3.55 25.06
N ALA A 31 -15.74 3.64 24.73
CA ALA A 31 -14.66 3.38 25.69
C ALA A 31 -14.71 4.37 26.87
N ASN A 32 -15.04 5.63 26.64
CA ASN A 32 -15.22 6.63 27.69
C ASN A 32 -16.43 6.31 28.58
N ILE A 33 -17.56 5.89 28.00
CA ILE A 33 -18.75 5.45 28.74
C ILE A 33 -18.44 4.19 29.55
N GLN A 34 -17.77 3.21 28.97
CA GLN A 34 -17.36 1.99 29.67
C GLN A 34 -16.45 2.29 30.85
N LYS A 35 -15.51 3.23 30.68
CA LYS A 35 -14.64 3.70 31.76
C LYS A 35 -15.40 4.47 32.85
N GLN A 36 -16.37 5.29 32.46
CA GLN A 36 -17.18 6.09 33.39
C GLN A 36 -18.13 5.21 34.23
N PHE A 37 -18.70 4.15 33.64
CA PHE A 37 -19.68 3.27 34.28
C PHE A 37 -19.10 1.89 34.69
N HIS A 38 -17.77 1.73 34.65
CA HIS A 38 -17.06 0.50 35.05
C HIS A 38 -17.55 -0.77 34.33
N ILE A 39 -17.90 -0.68 33.05
CA ILE A 39 -18.40 -1.80 32.24
C ILE A 39 -17.21 -2.62 31.70
N PRO A 40 -17.12 -3.94 31.92
CA PRO A 40 -16.04 -4.77 31.41
C PRO A 40 -15.97 -4.79 29.87
N SER A 41 -14.79 -4.51 29.31
CA SER A 41 -14.54 -4.57 27.86
C SER A 41 -14.48 -6.02 27.39
N CYS A 42 -15.37 -6.43 26.48
CA CYS A 42 -15.34 -7.80 25.93
C CYS A 42 -14.44 -7.87 24.70
N ASN A 43 -13.19 -8.27 24.92
CA ASN A 43 -12.28 -8.76 23.89
C ASN A 43 -12.61 -10.22 23.54
N ASN A 44 -13.69 -10.51 22.84
CA ASN A 44 -14.00 -11.89 22.46
C ASN A 44 -14.34 -12.00 20.97
N GLY A 45 -13.48 -12.72 20.21
CA GLY A 45 -13.87 -13.33 18.93
C GLY A 45 -15.11 -14.21 19.10
N PHE A 46 -15.77 -14.58 17.99
CA PHE A 46 -17.16 -15.05 18.01
C PHE A 46 -17.36 -16.15 19.05
N THR A 47 -18.08 -15.79 20.12
CA THR A 47 -18.88 -16.51 21.14
C THR A 47 -18.60 -17.98 21.53
N PHE A 48 -17.86 -18.77 20.77
CA PHE A 48 -17.67 -20.20 20.94
C PHE A 48 -16.22 -20.54 21.35
N GLY A 49 -16.08 -21.55 22.21
CA GLY A 49 -14.77 -22.06 22.65
C GLY A 49 -13.93 -22.65 21.51
N ASP A 50 -14.57 -23.17 20.47
CA ASP A 50 -13.95 -23.79 19.29
C ASP A 50 -13.86 -22.81 18.10
N ASP A 51 -12.67 -22.71 17.49
CA ASP A 51 -12.39 -21.81 16.37
C ASP A 51 -13.10 -22.22 15.06
N ILE A 52 -13.15 -23.52 14.76
CA ILE A 52 -13.79 -24.03 13.54
C ILE A 52 -15.29 -23.78 13.62
N VAL A 53 -15.91 -24.08 14.76
CA VAL A 53 -17.34 -23.83 15.00
C VAL A 53 -17.64 -22.33 14.90
N SER A 54 -16.78 -21.49 15.46
CA SER A 54 -16.89 -20.03 15.41
C SER A 54 -16.84 -19.50 13.98
N VAL A 55 -15.84 -19.90 13.20
CA VAL A 55 -15.72 -19.52 11.78
C VAL A 55 -16.91 -20.01 10.97
N ARG A 56 -17.32 -21.27 11.13
CA ARG A 56 -18.47 -21.84 10.41
C ARG A 56 -19.76 -21.09 10.71
N ALA A 57 -20.01 -20.78 11.98
CA ALA A 57 -21.16 -19.98 12.40
C ALA A 57 -21.13 -18.58 11.77
N TRP A 58 -19.98 -17.92 11.77
CA TRP A 58 -19.82 -16.63 11.11
C TRP A 58 -20.05 -16.70 9.60
N VAL A 59 -19.45 -17.67 8.90
CA VAL A 59 -19.64 -17.86 7.45
C VAL A 59 -21.12 -18.04 7.13
N ASN A 60 -21.83 -18.89 7.89
CA ASN A 60 -23.26 -19.10 7.72
C ASN A 60 -24.05 -17.81 7.92
N SER A 61 -23.70 -16.99 8.91
CA SER A 61 -24.36 -15.68 9.14
C SER A 61 -24.10 -14.64 8.03
N MET A 62 -23.08 -14.86 7.20
CA MET A 62 -22.65 -13.94 6.15
C MET A 62 -23.13 -14.36 4.75
N LYS A 63 -23.78 -15.52 4.61
CA LYS A 63 -24.34 -16.01 3.34
C LYS A 63 -25.31 -15.02 2.71
N GLU A 64 -26.21 -14.44 3.53
CA GLU A 64 -27.19 -13.45 3.06
C GLU A 64 -26.56 -12.11 2.66
N LYS A 65 -25.34 -11.81 3.13
CA LYS A 65 -24.65 -10.53 2.90
C LYS A 65 -23.69 -10.57 1.71
N ASN A 66 -23.53 -11.72 1.05
CA ASN A 66 -22.62 -11.94 -0.07
C ASN A 66 -21.16 -11.52 0.21
N CYS A 67 -20.71 -11.59 1.47
CA CYS A 67 -19.35 -11.18 1.86
C CYS A 67 -18.31 -12.31 1.76
N VAL A 68 -18.75 -13.56 1.71
CA VAL A 68 -17.88 -14.75 1.61
C VAL A 68 -17.99 -15.31 0.21
N LEU A 69 -16.88 -15.34 -0.53
CA LEU A 69 -16.87 -15.83 -1.90
C LEU A 69 -16.54 -17.32 -1.99
N LEU A 70 -15.71 -17.80 -1.07
CA LEU A 70 -15.32 -19.20 -0.97
C LEU A 70 -15.07 -19.53 0.50
N TYR A 71 -15.58 -20.67 0.93
CA TYR A 71 -15.25 -21.27 2.21
C TYR A 71 -15.07 -22.77 2.00
N LYS A 72 -13.84 -23.24 2.24
CA LYS A 72 -13.45 -24.65 2.19
C LYS A 72 -12.82 -25.01 3.54
N GLU A 73 -13.39 -25.99 4.22
CA GLU A 73 -12.80 -26.53 5.44
C GLU A 73 -11.76 -27.61 5.12
N GLN A 74 -10.90 -27.90 6.10
CA GLN A 74 -10.01 -29.06 5.99
C GLN A 74 -10.85 -30.33 6.07
N GLY A 75 -10.69 -31.21 5.08
CA GLY A 75 -11.53 -32.40 4.92
C GLY A 75 -12.55 -32.28 3.79
N ASP A 76 -12.89 -31.06 3.36
CA ASP A 76 -13.83 -30.85 2.25
C ASP A 76 -13.17 -31.13 0.89
N GLN A 77 -13.95 -31.69 -0.03
CA GLN A 77 -13.56 -31.85 -1.43
C GLN A 77 -13.69 -30.51 -2.17
N HIS A 78 -12.73 -30.23 -3.06
CA HIS A 78 -12.76 -29.07 -3.94
C HIS A 78 -12.10 -29.44 -5.27
N GLU A 79 -12.55 -28.86 -6.38
CA GLU A 79 -12.07 -29.22 -7.72
C GLU A 79 -10.56 -29.04 -7.88
N THR A 80 -10.01 -27.97 -7.30
CA THR A 80 -8.62 -27.56 -7.49
C THR A 80 -7.76 -27.58 -6.23
N LEU A 81 -8.38 -27.67 -5.05
CA LEU A 81 -7.68 -27.50 -3.77
C LEU A 81 -7.60 -28.85 -3.05
N PRO A 82 -6.43 -29.21 -2.49
CA PRO A 82 -6.26 -30.44 -1.71
C PRO A 82 -7.27 -30.54 -0.56
N LYS A 83 -7.61 -31.78 -0.19
CA LYS A 83 -8.62 -32.04 0.85
C LYS A 83 -8.21 -31.43 2.19
N GLU A 84 -6.94 -31.51 2.53
CA GLU A 84 -6.30 -31.00 3.73
C GLU A 84 -6.20 -29.46 3.79
N ASP A 85 -6.39 -28.77 2.67
CA ASP A 85 -6.23 -27.31 2.62
C ASP A 85 -7.46 -26.57 3.14
N PHE A 86 -7.23 -25.54 3.94
CA PHE A 86 -8.23 -24.58 4.37
C PHE A 86 -8.18 -23.35 3.46
N MET A 87 -9.35 -22.82 3.08
CA MET A 87 -9.43 -21.54 2.36
C MET A 87 -10.71 -20.78 2.69
N LEU A 88 -10.56 -19.50 3.04
CA LEU A 88 -11.66 -18.57 3.25
C LEU A 88 -11.39 -17.27 2.50
N VAL A 89 -12.23 -16.96 1.52
CA VAL A 89 -12.16 -15.74 0.71
C VAL A 89 -13.27 -14.78 1.13
N ILE A 90 -12.86 -13.57 1.54
CA ILE A 90 -13.75 -12.52 2.01
C ILE A 90 -13.65 -11.32 1.07
N MET A 91 -14.81 -10.91 0.55
CA MET A 91 -14.97 -9.70 -0.25
C MET A 91 -16.36 -9.14 -0.01
N ASP A 92 -16.45 -8.04 0.73
CA ASP A 92 -17.74 -7.38 0.93
C ASP A 92 -18.12 -6.47 -0.26
N PRO A 93 -19.38 -5.97 -0.33
CA PRO A 93 -19.84 -5.16 -1.46
C PRO A 93 -19.01 -3.89 -1.72
N MET A 94 -18.47 -3.28 -0.66
CA MET A 94 -17.63 -2.11 -0.80
C MET A 94 -16.25 -2.50 -1.33
N GLN A 95 -15.67 -3.59 -0.83
CA GLN A 95 -14.42 -4.15 -1.36
C GLN A 95 -14.54 -4.48 -2.86
N GLN A 96 -15.66 -5.09 -3.28
CA GLN A 96 -16.01 -5.32 -4.68
C GLN A 96 -16.07 -4.03 -5.50
N HIS A 97 -16.76 -3.00 -4.98
CA HIS A 97 -16.81 -1.68 -5.62
C HIS A 97 -15.40 -1.06 -5.75
N MET A 98 -14.58 -1.14 -4.71
CA MET A 98 -13.22 -0.59 -4.74
C MET A 98 -12.32 -1.31 -5.74
N LEU A 99 -12.39 -2.65 -5.81
CA LEU A 99 -11.63 -3.42 -6.78
C LEU A 99 -12.08 -3.12 -8.21
N SER A 100 -13.39 -3.03 -8.45
CA SER A 100 -13.94 -2.72 -9.78
C SER A 100 -13.59 -1.30 -10.23
N THR A 101 -13.52 -0.35 -9.30
CA THR A 101 -13.26 1.07 -9.60
C THR A 101 -11.77 1.37 -9.76
N PHE A 102 -10.91 0.76 -8.94
CA PHE A 102 -9.50 1.14 -8.84
C PHE A 102 -8.53 0.02 -9.22
N GLY A 103 -9.01 -1.20 -9.45
CA GLY A 103 -8.18 -2.35 -9.82
C GLY A 103 -7.45 -2.21 -11.15
N CYS A 104 -7.98 -1.42 -12.09
CA CYS A 104 -7.32 -1.20 -13.38
C CYS A 104 -6.08 -0.28 -13.28
N ASP A 105 -5.96 0.51 -12.21
CA ASP A 105 -4.82 1.40 -12.04
C ASP A 105 -3.67 0.64 -11.35
N ARG A 106 -3.85 0.34 -10.07
CA ARG A 106 -2.75 0.03 -9.15
C ARG A 106 -3.19 -0.97 -8.10
N VAL A 107 -2.67 -2.20 -8.22
CA VAL A 107 -2.99 -3.35 -7.37
C VAL A 107 -1.74 -3.81 -6.64
N CYS A 108 -1.87 -4.02 -5.33
CA CYS A 108 -0.83 -4.57 -4.49
C CYS A 108 -1.33 -5.86 -3.83
N VAL A 109 -0.53 -6.92 -3.84
CA VAL A 109 -0.84 -8.20 -3.20
C VAL A 109 0.30 -8.61 -2.29
N ASP A 110 -0.02 -9.04 -1.07
CA ASP A 110 0.98 -9.49 -0.11
C ASP A 110 0.39 -10.48 0.86
N SER A 111 1.24 -11.36 1.38
CA SER A 111 0.90 -12.34 2.40
C SER A 111 1.61 -12.02 3.71
N THR A 112 0.87 -12.08 4.80
CA THR A 112 1.50 -12.12 6.12
C THR A 112 1.80 -13.56 6.51
N PHE A 113 3.07 -13.86 6.74
CA PHE A 113 3.45 -15.11 7.39
C PHE A 113 3.09 -15.06 8.89
N GLY A 114 2.34 -16.05 9.37
CA GLY A 114 2.16 -16.32 10.80
C GLY A 114 1.28 -15.33 11.58
N LEU A 115 0.25 -14.75 10.96
CA LEU A 115 -0.80 -14.05 11.73
C LEU A 115 -1.57 -15.01 12.63
N THR A 116 -1.73 -16.26 12.19
CA THR A 116 -2.35 -17.31 12.99
C THR A 116 -1.34 -18.25 13.63
N GLY A 117 -1.68 -18.76 14.81
CA GLY A 117 -0.88 -19.79 15.49
C GLY A 117 -0.97 -21.17 14.84
N TYR A 118 -1.93 -21.37 13.93
CA TYR A 118 -2.10 -22.58 13.13
C TYR A 118 -1.25 -22.59 11.85
N GLY A 119 -0.48 -21.53 11.59
CA GLY A 119 0.33 -21.43 10.37
C GLY A 119 -0.46 -20.98 9.15
N PHE A 120 -1.72 -20.56 9.29
CA PHE A 120 -2.46 -19.97 8.17
C PHE A 120 -1.94 -18.58 7.85
N GLU A 121 -1.91 -18.29 6.56
CA GLU A 121 -1.49 -17.02 5.98
C GLU A 121 -2.71 -16.21 5.55
N LEU A 122 -2.62 -14.89 5.76
CA LEU A 122 -3.55 -13.93 5.21
C LEU A 122 -2.93 -13.29 3.99
N VAL A 123 -3.54 -13.52 2.84
CA VAL A 123 -3.25 -12.80 1.60
C VAL A 123 -4.25 -11.67 1.45
N SER A 124 -3.76 -10.47 1.18
CA SER A 124 -4.59 -9.28 1.04
C SER A 124 -4.37 -8.60 -0.29
N ILE A 125 -5.46 -8.19 -0.94
CA ILE A 125 -5.41 -7.32 -2.13
C ILE A 125 -5.68 -5.90 -1.68
N ILE A 126 -4.81 -4.98 -2.05
CA ILE A 126 -4.95 -3.56 -1.77
C ILE A 126 -4.94 -2.80 -3.09
N VAL A 127 -5.99 -2.00 -3.30
CA VAL A 127 -6.05 -1.06 -4.42
C VAL A 127 -5.72 0.35 -3.94
N ILE A 128 -5.16 1.16 -4.83
CA ILE A 128 -4.90 2.58 -4.52
C ILE A 128 -6.07 3.42 -5.00
N ASP A 129 -6.74 4.09 -4.07
CA ASP A 129 -7.91 4.91 -4.40
C ASP A 129 -7.53 6.32 -4.93
N LYS A 130 -8.55 7.10 -5.32
CA LYS A 130 -8.36 8.49 -5.79
C LYS A 130 -7.68 9.43 -4.79
N PHE A 131 -7.63 9.07 -3.51
CA PHE A 131 -6.91 9.82 -2.48
C PHE A 131 -5.45 9.39 -2.34
N GLU A 132 -4.98 8.47 -3.19
CA GLU A 132 -3.68 7.80 -3.12
C GLU A 132 -3.45 7.10 -1.78
N GLU A 133 -4.48 6.43 -1.31
CA GLU A 133 -4.40 5.58 -0.15
C GLU A 133 -4.77 4.14 -0.50
N GLY A 134 -4.08 3.21 0.16
CA GLY A 134 -4.43 1.80 0.09
C GLY A 134 -5.77 1.53 0.76
N PHE A 135 -6.62 0.84 0.03
CA PHE A 135 -7.86 0.25 0.51
C PHE A 135 -7.84 -1.27 0.32
N PRO A 136 -8.12 -2.07 1.36
CA PRO A 136 -8.16 -3.53 1.23
C PRO A 136 -9.38 -3.97 0.40
N ALA A 137 -9.14 -4.46 -0.81
CA ALA A 137 -10.14 -4.86 -1.78
C ALA A 137 -10.54 -6.35 -1.73
N ALA A 138 -9.77 -7.20 -1.05
CA ALA A 138 -10.14 -8.58 -0.77
C ALA A 138 -9.20 -9.19 0.28
N PHE A 139 -9.67 -10.23 0.97
CA PHE A 139 -8.87 -11.02 1.90
C PHE A 139 -9.00 -12.51 1.57
N CYS A 140 -7.91 -13.25 1.76
CA CYS A 140 -7.88 -14.71 1.70
C CYS A 140 -7.09 -15.26 2.88
N CYS A 141 -7.77 -15.98 3.77
CA CYS A 141 -7.12 -16.79 4.79
C CYS A 141 -6.94 -18.21 4.25
N CYS A 142 -5.72 -18.71 4.21
CA CYS A 142 -5.43 -20.04 3.63
C CYS A 142 -4.32 -20.77 4.39
N SER A 143 -4.37 -22.11 4.37
CA SER A 143 -3.33 -22.97 4.95
C SER A 143 -2.06 -23.06 4.11
N SER A 144 -2.16 -22.83 2.80
CA SER A 144 -1.04 -22.91 1.87
C SER A 144 -1.09 -21.79 0.83
N VAL A 145 0.04 -21.12 0.62
CA VAL A 145 0.20 -20.09 -0.43
C VAL A 145 1.01 -20.70 -1.57
N ASN A 146 0.32 -21.07 -2.65
CA ASN A 146 0.91 -21.61 -3.86
C ASN A 146 0.14 -21.11 -5.10
N ILE A 147 0.60 -21.47 -6.30
CA ILE A 147 0.00 -20.98 -7.54
C ILE A 147 -1.46 -21.43 -7.66
N ASN A 148 -1.82 -22.64 -7.23
CA ASN A 148 -3.20 -23.15 -7.33
C ASN A 148 -4.13 -22.43 -6.35
N THR A 149 -3.72 -22.26 -5.09
CA THR A 149 -4.54 -21.55 -4.09
C THR A 149 -4.73 -20.09 -4.48
N MET A 150 -3.69 -19.41 -4.98
CA MET A 150 -3.82 -18.01 -5.43
C MET A 150 -4.61 -17.88 -6.74
N THR A 151 -4.51 -18.86 -7.64
CA THR A 151 -5.35 -18.90 -8.85
C THR A 151 -6.82 -19.00 -8.44
N GLU A 152 -7.15 -19.87 -7.48
CA GLU A 152 -8.52 -20.02 -6.98
C GLU A 152 -9.02 -18.74 -6.31
N PHE A 153 -8.17 -18.10 -5.49
CA PHE A 153 -8.49 -16.82 -4.88
C PHE A 153 -8.87 -15.77 -5.93
N PHE A 154 -8.04 -15.60 -6.96
CA PHE A 154 -8.29 -14.63 -8.00
C PHE A 154 -9.49 -14.99 -8.89
N LYS A 155 -9.76 -16.28 -9.13
CA LYS A 155 -10.99 -16.71 -9.82
C LYS A 155 -12.24 -16.26 -9.08
N CYS A 156 -12.30 -16.46 -7.75
CA CYS A 156 -13.43 -16.01 -6.94
C CYS A 156 -13.69 -14.51 -7.12
N LEU A 157 -12.62 -13.70 -7.17
CA LEU A 157 -12.74 -12.25 -7.38
C LEU A 157 -13.21 -11.92 -8.80
N LYS A 158 -12.64 -12.56 -9.82
CA LYS A 158 -13.01 -12.33 -11.23
C LYS A 158 -14.49 -12.61 -11.51
N GLN A 159 -15.12 -13.52 -10.76
CA GLN A 159 -16.57 -13.76 -10.86
C GLN A 159 -17.42 -12.61 -10.33
N LYS A 160 -16.87 -11.73 -9.49
CA LYS A 160 -17.59 -10.61 -8.85
C LYS A 160 -17.27 -9.25 -9.46
N VAL A 161 -16.15 -9.11 -10.16
CA VAL A 161 -15.72 -7.83 -10.72
C VAL A 161 -15.71 -7.88 -12.24
N SER A 162 -15.91 -6.72 -12.87
CA SER A 162 -15.76 -6.57 -14.31
C SER A 162 -14.31 -6.79 -14.76
N ILE A 163 -14.05 -6.78 -16.07
CA ILE A 163 -12.69 -6.92 -16.63
C ILE A 163 -11.75 -5.90 -15.97
N ILE A 164 -10.68 -6.41 -15.37
CA ILE A 164 -9.62 -5.60 -14.77
C ILE A 164 -8.39 -5.70 -15.67
N SER A 165 -8.03 -4.60 -16.33
CA SER A 165 -6.74 -4.45 -17.02
C SER A 165 -5.85 -3.58 -16.14
N THR A 166 -4.88 -4.21 -15.46
CA THR A 166 -4.08 -3.58 -14.40
C THR A 166 -2.85 -2.90 -14.99
N LYS A 167 -2.69 -1.59 -14.78
CA LYS A 167 -1.48 -0.88 -15.22
C LYS A 167 -0.25 -1.24 -14.38
N THR A 168 -0.39 -1.29 -13.06
CA THR A 168 0.72 -1.63 -12.17
C THR A 168 0.30 -2.66 -11.13
N PHE A 169 0.98 -3.79 -11.15
CA PHE A 169 0.84 -4.85 -10.16
C PHE A 169 2.11 -4.89 -9.29
N MET A 170 1.95 -4.84 -7.97
CA MET A 170 3.04 -4.98 -7.02
C MET A 170 2.80 -6.17 -6.09
N SER A 171 3.80 -7.03 -5.92
CA SER A 171 3.80 -8.08 -4.90
C SER A 171 5.15 -8.19 -4.22
N ASP A 172 5.28 -9.09 -3.25
CA ASP A 172 6.57 -9.48 -2.69
C ASP A 172 7.50 -10.12 -3.74
N ASP A 173 8.63 -10.67 -3.29
CA ASP A 173 9.64 -11.27 -4.17
C ASP A 173 9.24 -12.65 -4.72
N THR A 174 8.12 -13.24 -4.27
CA THR A 174 7.68 -14.54 -4.78
C THR A 174 6.97 -14.41 -6.14
N PRO A 175 7.25 -15.31 -7.10
CA PRO A 175 6.53 -15.31 -8.37
C PRO A 175 5.08 -15.79 -8.25
N ILE A 176 4.66 -16.35 -7.11
CA ILE A 176 3.35 -17.00 -6.94
C ILE A 176 2.21 -16.04 -7.26
N PHE A 177 2.19 -14.85 -6.64
CA PHE A 177 1.08 -13.90 -6.79
C PHE A 177 0.95 -13.40 -8.23
N TYR A 178 2.06 -12.99 -8.86
CA TYR A 178 1.99 -12.46 -10.22
C TYR A 178 1.60 -13.54 -11.23
N LYS A 179 2.14 -14.77 -11.12
CA LYS A 179 1.78 -15.86 -12.04
C LYS A 179 0.30 -16.24 -11.94
N ALA A 180 -0.23 -16.29 -10.72
CA ALA A 180 -1.65 -16.55 -10.51
C ALA A 180 -2.51 -15.38 -11.02
N TRP A 181 -2.09 -14.13 -10.82
CA TRP A 181 -2.78 -12.94 -11.31
C TRP A 181 -2.83 -12.93 -12.84
N GLU A 182 -1.68 -13.13 -13.49
CA GLU A 182 -1.55 -13.19 -14.95
C GLU A 182 -2.48 -14.23 -15.58
N LYS A 183 -2.58 -15.42 -14.97
CA LYS A 183 -3.47 -16.49 -15.43
C LYS A 183 -4.95 -16.10 -15.40
N ILE A 184 -5.36 -15.24 -14.46
CA ILE A 184 -6.77 -14.90 -14.25
C ILE A 184 -7.15 -13.54 -14.84
N PHE A 185 -6.37 -12.51 -14.60
CA PHE A 185 -6.63 -11.13 -15.02
C PHE A 185 -5.80 -10.68 -16.23
N GLY A 186 -4.82 -11.47 -16.66
CA GLY A 186 -3.91 -11.13 -17.75
C GLY A 186 -2.67 -10.35 -17.30
N ILE A 187 -1.83 -10.02 -18.28
CA ILE A 187 -0.56 -9.32 -18.08
C ILE A 187 -0.84 -7.88 -17.61
N ALA A 188 -0.11 -7.44 -16.59
CA ALA A 188 -0.12 -6.04 -16.17
C ALA A 188 0.96 -5.25 -16.93
N ASP A 189 0.72 -3.97 -17.24
CA ASP A 189 1.70 -3.16 -18.00
C ASP A 189 3.04 -3.06 -17.27
N LYS A 190 3.00 -2.98 -15.94
CA LYS A 190 4.17 -2.97 -15.05
C LYS A 190 4.03 -3.97 -13.92
N ARG A 191 5.04 -4.81 -13.76
CA ARG A 191 5.24 -5.69 -12.60
C ARG A 191 6.33 -5.13 -11.70
N LEU A 192 5.99 -4.84 -10.45
CA LEU A 192 6.91 -4.28 -9.47
C LEU A 192 7.11 -5.23 -8.28
N LEU A 193 8.34 -5.31 -7.79
CA LEU A 193 8.65 -5.99 -6.54
C LEU A 193 8.49 -5.05 -5.36
N CYS A 194 8.15 -5.61 -4.21
CA CYS A 194 8.02 -4.81 -3.02
C CYS A 194 9.40 -4.37 -2.49
N ALA A 195 9.66 -3.06 -2.43
CA ALA A 195 11.00 -2.55 -2.11
C ALA A 195 11.55 -3.02 -0.76
N TRP A 196 10.69 -3.24 0.24
CA TRP A 196 11.10 -3.77 1.54
C TRP A 196 11.41 -5.26 1.50
N HIS A 197 10.66 -6.05 0.72
CA HIS A 197 10.96 -7.47 0.55
C HIS A 197 12.31 -7.64 -0.16
N VAL A 198 12.57 -6.80 -1.18
CA VAL A 198 13.89 -6.71 -1.83
C VAL A 198 14.98 -6.33 -0.82
N ASP A 199 14.78 -5.26 -0.05
CA ASP A 199 15.72 -4.79 0.98
C ASP A 199 16.02 -5.87 2.05
N ARG A 200 14.97 -6.55 2.53
CA ARG A 200 15.07 -7.62 3.51
C ARG A 200 15.79 -8.85 2.96
N ALA A 201 15.52 -9.21 1.71
CA ALA A 201 16.19 -10.32 1.03
C ALA A 201 17.69 -10.02 0.83
N TRP A 202 18.03 -8.79 0.44
CA TRP A 202 19.43 -8.34 0.37
C TRP A 202 20.11 -8.42 1.73
N GLN A 203 19.53 -7.83 2.78
CA GLN A 203 20.10 -7.90 4.14
C GLN A 203 20.31 -9.34 4.61
N GLY A 204 19.35 -10.23 4.36
CA GLY A 204 19.46 -11.64 4.72
C GLY A 204 20.66 -12.34 4.09
N HIS A 205 20.98 -12.02 2.83
CA HIS A 205 22.13 -12.60 2.13
C HIS A 205 23.44 -11.85 2.42
N ILE A 206 23.41 -10.53 2.62
CA ILE A 206 24.60 -9.75 3.01
C ILE A 206 25.14 -10.23 4.37
N ASN A 207 24.27 -10.65 5.28
CA ASN A 207 24.66 -11.19 6.58
C ASN A 207 25.53 -12.47 6.52
N SER A 208 25.66 -13.12 5.35
CA SER A 208 26.60 -14.24 5.18
C SER A 208 28.06 -13.79 5.03
N ILE A 209 28.30 -12.52 4.73
CA ILE A 209 29.64 -11.93 4.63
C ILE A 209 30.18 -11.72 6.05
N ARG A 210 31.42 -12.09 6.34
CA ARG A 210 31.98 -12.00 7.70
C ARG A 210 32.32 -10.56 8.12
N ASP A 211 32.85 -9.78 7.18
CA ASP A 211 33.27 -8.42 7.42
C ASP A 211 32.08 -7.45 7.48
N VAL A 212 31.87 -6.87 8.67
CA VAL A 212 30.78 -5.93 8.96
C VAL A 212 30.92 -4.60 8.21
N GLU A 213 32.14 -4.15 7.93
CA GLU A 213 32.39 -2.93 7.18
C GLU A 213 32.04 -3.13 5.70
N LYS A 214 32.45 -4.27 5.13
CA LYS A 214 32.02 -4.67 3.77
C LYS A 214 30.50 -4.77 3.68
N GLN A 215 29.83 -5.43 4.64
CA GLN A 215 28.37 -5.50 4.68
C GLN A 215 27.72 -4.11 4.57
N LYS A 216 28.20 -3.14 5.36
CA LYS A 216 27.68 -1.75 5.35
C LYS A 216 27.92 -1.06 4.02
N ASN A 217 29.11 -1.20 3.45
CA ASN A 217 29.48 -0.56 2.18
C ASN A 217 28.64 -1.10 1.02
N ILE A 218 28.50 -2.43 0.94
CA ILE A 218 27.68 -3.12 -0.07
C ILE A 218 26.22 -2.71 0.05
N TYR A 219 25.68 -2.73 1.27
CA TYR A 219 24.30 -2.32 1.52
C TYR A 219 24.08 -0.85 1.11
N LYS A 220 25.01 0.05 1.45
CA LYS A 220 24.94 1.46 1.05
C LYS A 220 24.96 1.63 -0.47
N ALA A 221 25.81 0.88 -1.17
CA ALA A 221 25.87 0.89 -2.63
C ALA A 221 24.55 0.41 -3.25
N LEU A 222 23.98 -0.70 -2.76
CA LEU A 222 22.68 -1.22 -3.19
C LEU A 222 21.54 -0.23 -2.95
N LYS A 223 21.49 0.43 -1.80
CA LYS A 223 20.48 1.48 -1.53
C LYS A 223 20.66 2.66 -2.49
N SER A 224 21.89 3.04 -2.78
CA SER A 224 22.18 4.13 -3.72
C SER A 224 21.70 3.77 -5.13
N ALA A 225 21.97 2.54 -5.60
CA ALA A 225 21.46 2.04 -6.87
C ALA A 225 19.92 1.92 -6.89
N LEU A 226 19.30 1.41 -5.82
CA LEU A 226 17.85 1.28 -5.68
C LEU A 226 17.13 2.62 -5.89
N TYR A 227 17.66 3.71 -5.33
CA TYR A 227 17.06 5.05 -5.36
C TYR A 227 17.49 5.91 -6.56
N GLU A 228 18.41 5.44 -7.39
CA GLU A 228 18.86 6.17 -8.57
C GLU A 228 17.71 6.33 -9.59
N LEU A 229 17.57 7.54 -10.16
CA LEU A 229 16.49 7.90 -11.08
C LEU A 229 16.97 7.93 -12.54
N ASN A 230 18.27 8.10 -12.76
CA ASN A 230 18.87 8.06 -14.08
C ASN A 230 19.28 6.62 -14.43
N GLU A 231 18.75 6.10 -15.53
CA GLU A 231 18.98 4.71 -15.95
C GLU A 231 20.43 4.43 -16.32
N SER A 232 21.13 5.39 -16.95
CA SER A 232 22.54 5.22 -17.30
C SER A 232 23.44 5.20 -16.06
N ILE A 233 23.19 6.11 -15.11
CA ILE A 233 23.94 6.15 -13.84
C ILE A 233 23.66 4.87 -13.05
N PHE A 234 22.40 4.44 -12.98
CA PHE A 234 22.01 3.19 -12.33
C PHE A 234 22.76 1.98 -12.90
N LYS A 235 22.77 1.82 -14.24
CA LYS A 235 23.47 0.72 -14.90
C LYS A 235 24.96 0.72 -14.57
N ASN A 236 25.61 1.89 -14.63
CA ASN A 236 27.02 2.02 -14.27
C ASN A 236 27.28 1.67 -12.80
N MET A 237 26.47 2.20 -11.87
CA MET A 237 26.60 1.90 -10.44
C MET A 237 26.43 0.41 -10.14
N LEU A 238 25.46 -0.24 -10.78
CA LEU A 238 25.21 -1.66 -10.58
C LEU A 238 26.36 -2.51 -11.15
N ASN A 239 26.87 -2.18 -12.33
CA ASN A 239 27.98 -2.90 -12.93
C ASN A 239 29.26 -2.76 -12.09
N CYS A 240 29.64 -1.53 -11.71
CA CYS A 240 30.82 -1.32 -10.85
C CYS A 240 30.70 -2.08 -9.52
N LEU A 241 29.52 -2.07 -8.91
CA LEU A 241 29.29 -2.84 -7.68
C LEU A 241 29.46 -4.35 -7.92
N LEU A 242 28.96 -4.89 -9.04
CA LEU A 242 29.12 -6.30 -9.36
C LEU A 242 30.59 -6.67 -9.58
N ASP A 243 31.34 -5.85 -10.31
CA ASP A 243 32.76 -6.06 -10.55
C ASP A 243 33.55 -6.08 -9.23
N GLU A 244 33.32 -5.09 -8.36
CA GLU A 244 33.94 -5.01 -7.02
C GLU A 244 33.61 -6.26 -6.17
N LEU A 245 32.36 -6.74 -6.22
CA LEU A 245 31.93 -7.91 -5.46
C LEU A 245 32.51 -9.22 -6.01
N GLU A 246 32.80 -9.30 -7.30
CA GLU A 246 33.37 -10.51 -7.94
C GLU A 246 34.87 -10.67 -7.69
N GLU A 247 35.60 -9.56 -7.58
CA GLU A 247 37.03 -9.55 -7.31
C GLU A 247 37.38 -10.03 -5.89
N ASP A 248 36.51 -9.77 -4.93
CA ASP A 248 36.69 -10.19 -3.54
C ASP A 248 36.05 -11.56 -3.25
N LYS A 249 36.89 -12.50 -2.76
CA LYS A 249 36.51 -13.87 -2.44
C LYS A 249 35.37 -13.96 -1.41
N GLU A 250 35.27 -13.00 -0.47
CA GLU A 250 34.23 -13.02 0.57
C GLU A 250 32.87 -12.55 0.06
N THR A 251 32.84 -11.79 -1.04
CA THR A 251 31.64 -11.16 -1.58
C THR A 251 31.13 -11.84 -2.84
N LYS A 252 31.94 -12.70 -3.45
CA LYS A 252 31.63 -13.40 -4.71
C LYS A 252 30.34 -14.22 -4.69
N ASP A 253 30.02 -14.86 -3.56
CA ASP A 253 28.76 -15.60 -3.40
C ASP A 253 27.55 -14.66 -3.44
N PHE A 254 27.70 -13.47 -2.84
CA PHE A 254 26.67 -12.44 -2.89
C PHE A 254 26.53 -11.82 -4.29
N ALA A 255 27.64 -11.63 -5.02
CA ALA A 255 27.62 -11.22 -6.43
C ALA A 255 26.80 -12.21 -7.28
N THR A 256 27.10 -13.51 -7.15
CA THR A 256 26.41 -14.59 -7.86
C THR A 256 24.92 -14.61 -7.55
N TYR A 257 24.55 -14.39 -6.28
CA TYR A 257 23.17 -14.24 -5.85
C TYR A 257 22.47 -13.04 -6.53
N LEU A 258 23.09 -11.85 -6.51
CA LEU A 258 22.52 -10.66 -7.15
C LEU A 258 22.34 -10.85 -8.66
N GLN A 259 23.34 -11.40 -9.35
CA GLN A 259 23.29 -11.66 -10.78
C GLN A 259 22.18 -12.64 -11.16
N LYS A 260 22.01 -13.70 -10.36
CA LYS A 260 20.99 -14.71 -10.63
C LYS A 260 19.57 -14.19 -10.37
N TYR A 261 19.36 -13.49 -9.26
CA TYR A 261 18.01 -13.19 -8.77
C TYR A 261 17.57 -11.74 -8.99
N TYR A 262 18.44 -10.74 -9.07
CA TYR A 262 18.04 -9.33 -9.08
C TYR A 262 18.42 -8.59 -10.36
N VAL A 263 19.56 -8.88 -10.97
CA VAL A 263 19.99 -8.24 -12.23
C VAL A 263 18.97 -8.43 -13.37
N PRO A 264 18.37 -9.62 -13.60
CA PRO A 264 17.38 -9.82 -14.65
C PRO A 264 16.04 -9.12 -14.37
N ARG A 265 15.84 -8.63 -13.15
CA ARG A 265 14.58 -8.03 -12.66
C ARG A 265 14.74 -6.56 -12.28
N THR A 266 15.78 -5.88 -12.77
CA THR A 266 16.09 -4.47 -12.46
C THR A 266 14.90 -3.54 -12.68
N GLU A 267 14.13 -3.74 -13.75
CA GLU A 267 12.90 -2.97 -14.02
C GLU A 267 11.82 -3.13 -12.93
N GLN A 268 11.82 -4.25 -12.20
CA GLN A 268 10.82 -4.53 -11.17
C GLN A 268 11.17 -3.86 -9.83
N TRP A 269 12.45 -3.60 -9.54
CA TRP A 269 12.89 -3.09 -8.23
C TRP A 269 13.54 -1.69 -8.25
N ALA A 270 14.28 -1.31 -9.29
CA ALA A 270 15.01 -0.04 -9.33
C ALA A 270 14.10 1.15 -9.64
N TYR A 271 14.35 2.30 -8.98
CA TYR A 271 13.45 3.45 -9.06
C TYR A 271 13.46 4.16 -10.40
N CYS A 272 14.58 4.12 -11.12
CA CYS A 272 14.72 4.67 -12.47
C CYS A 272 13.69 4.09 -13.47
N PHE A 273 13.23 2.85 -13.29
CA PHE A 273 12.22 2.20 -14.13
C PHE A 273 10.78 2.31 -13.58
N ARG A 274 10.63 2.79 -12.34
CA ARG A 274 9.32 3.00 -11.67
C ARG A 274 8.69 4.36 -11.94
N LYS A 275 9.29 5.16 -12.82
CA LYS A 275 8.75 6.46 -13.22
C LYS A 275 7.29 6.29 -13.64
N GLN A 276 6.44 7.21 -13.18
CA GLN A 276 5.00 7.25 -13.47
C GLN A 276 4.15 6.10 -12.91
N SER A 277 4.73 5.08 -12.24
CA SER A 277 3.95 3.97 -11.68
C SER A 277 3.12 4.38 -10.46
N ARG A 278 3.44 5.51 -9.80
CA ARG A 278 2.74 6.12 -8.64
C ARG A 278 2.49 5.18 -7.44
N ILE A 279 2.90 3.91 -7.48
CA ILE A 279 3.12 3.01 -6.34
C ILE A 279 4.64 2.90 -6.21
N ASN A 280 5.21 3.47 -5.15
CA ASN A 280 6.66 3.35 -4.93
C ASN A 280 7.03 2.85 -3.54
N THR A 281 6.17 3.08 -2.55
CA THR A 281 6.43 2.64 -1.20
C THR A 281 5.59 1.42 -0.88
N ASN A 282 6.23 0.44 -0.26
CA ASN A 282 5.55 -0.63 0.48
C ASN A 282 4.67 -0.08 1.64
N MET A 283 4.44 1.23 1.72
CA MET A 283 3.68 1.87 2.78
C MET A 283 2.25 1.39 2.85
N HIS A 284 1.54 1.16 1.74
CA HIS A 284 0.11 0.86 1.84
C HIS A 284 -0.14 -0.55 2.39
N VAL A 285 0.58 -1.52 1.84
CA VAL A 285 0.50 -2.92 2.24
C VAL A 285 1.15 -3.15 3.60
N GLU A 286 2.38 -2.64 3.83
CA GLU A 286 2.98 -2.74 5.16
C GLU A 286 2.18 -1.99 6.20
N SER A 287 1.68 -0.77 5.91
CA SER A 287 0.89 -0.04 6.89
C SER A 287 -0.36 -0.82 7.22
N PHE A 288 -1.00 -1.46 6.25
CA PHE A 288 -2.11 -2.36 6.51
C PHE A 288 -1.69 -3.51 7.44
N HIS A 289 -0.66 -4.29 7.07
CA HIS A 289 -0.20 -5.43 7.87
C HIS A 289 0.29 -5.03 9.28
N LYS A 290 1.00 -3.90 9.41
CA LYS A 290 1.43 -3.34 10.69
C LYS A 290 0.25 -2.90 11.55
N ILE A 291 -0.75 -2.24 10.96
CA ILE A 291 -1.96 -1.81 11.67
C ILE A 291 -2.73 -3.04 12.17
N ILE A 292 -2.98 -4.03 11.30
CA ILE A 292 -3.66 -5.26 11.70
C ILE A 292 -2.91 -5.93 12.84
N LYS A 293 -1.61 -6.19 12.65
CA LYS A 293 -0.79 -6.91 13.64
C LYS A 293 -0.68 -6.19 14.98
N HIS A 294 -0.40 -4.89 15.00
CA HIS A 294 -0.05 -4.18 16.23
C HIS A 294 -1.23 -3.45 16.86
N ILE A 295 -2.22 -3.01 16.08
CA ILE A 295 -3.36 -2.23 16.58
C ILE A 295 -4.56 -3.15 16.81
N TYR A 296 -4.97 -3.92 15.80
CA TYR A 296 -6.19 -4.74 15.91
C TYR A 296 -5.93 -6.09 16.59
N LEU A 297 -4.73 -6.63 16.46
CA LEU A 297 -4.31 -7.89 17.10
C LEU A 297 -3.39 -7.68 18.31
N GLU A 298 -3.18 -6.43 18.74
CA GLU A 298 -2.39 -6.07 19.93
C GLU A 298 -0.96 -6.65 19.96
N GLY A 299 -0.37 -6.92 18.80
CA GLY A 299 0.97 -7.53 18.68
C GLY A 299 1.02 -9.01 19.06
N LYS A 300 -0.11 -9.64 19.40
CA LYS A 300 -0.18 -11.04 19.82
C LYS A 300 -0.25 -11.95 18.59
N LYS A 301 0.48 -13.07 18.61
CA LYS A 301 0.25 -14.16 17.64
C LYS A 301 -1.15 -14.70 17.87
N THR A 302 -2.07 -14.43 16.95
CA THR A 302 -3.48 -14.71 17.16
C THR A 302 -3.73 -16.16 16.80
N LYS A 303 -3.78 -17.09 17.76
CA LYS A 303 -3.91 -18.52 17.39
C LYS A 303 -5.11 -18.79 16.48
N ARG A 304 -6.23 -18.11 16.71
CA ARG A 304 -7.53 -18.38 16.08
C ARG A 304 -7.82 -17.56 14.83
N VAL A 305 -8.42 -18.21 13.83
CA VAL A 305 -8.84 -17.58 12.56
C VAL A 305 -9.98 -16.62 12.79
N ASP A 306 -10.89 -16.95 13.69
CA ASP A 306 -12.08 -16.16 13.98
C ASP A 306 -11.75 -14.74 14.51
N LYS A 307 -10.74 -14.62 15.37
CA LYS A 307 -10.19 -13.34 15.84
C LYS A 307 -9.51 -12.56 14.72
N CYS A 308 -8.86 -13.24 13.78
CA CYS A 308 -8.30 -12.60 12.59
C CYS A 308 -9.41 -11.99 11.73
N ILE A 309 -10.50 -12.73 11.49
CA ILE A 309 -11.67 -12.25 10.75
C ILE A 309 -12.25 -11.00 11.44
N ASP A 310 -12.48 -11.04 12.75
CA ASP A 310 -13.02 -9.88 13.49
C ASP A 310 -12.12 -8.63 13.36
N ALA A 311 -10.80 -8.80 13.47
CA ALA A 311 -9.83 -7.73 13.28
C ALA A 311 -9.89 -7.13 11.86
N LEU A 312 -9.97 -7.98 10.83
CA LEU A 312 -10.06 -7.55 9.43
C LEU A 312 -11.35 -6.78 9.14
N LEU A 313 -12.49 -7.27 9.62
CA LEU A 313 -13.78 -6.61 9.44
C LEU A 313 -13.85 -5.28 10.20
N SER A 314 -13.24 -5.21 11.37
CA SER A 314 -13.17 -3.99 12.16
C SER A 314 -12.31 -2.94 11.46
N TYR A 315 -11.14 -3.33 10.96
CA TYR A 315 -10.30 -2.45 10.15
C TYR A 315 -11.01 -1.96 8.88
N LEU A 316 -11.71 -2.87 8.20
CA LEU A 316 -12.46 -2.54 6.99
C LEU A 316 -13.58 -1.53 7.29
N THR A 317 -14.26 -1.67 8.42
CA THR A 317 -15.29 -0.72 8.88
C THR A 317 -14.68 0.67 9.12
N ASP A 318 -13.55 0.74 9.83
CA ASP A 318 -12.85 2.01 10.08
C ASP A 318 -12.38 2.66 8.77
N LYS A 319 -11.89 1.86 7.82
CA LYS A 319 -11.49 2.34 6.48
C LYS A 319 -12.66 2.90 5.68
N LYS A 320 -13.84 2.29 5.76
CA LYS A 320 -15.05 2.85 5.12
C LYS A 320 -15.44 4.20 5.71
N ILE A 321 -15.46 4.30 7.04
CA ILE A 321 -15.80 5.55 7.75
C ILE A 321 -14.79 6.65 7.41
N ASP A 322 -13.50 6.32 7.42
CA ASP A 322 -12.43 7.26 7.06
C ASP A 322 -12.57 7.76 5.62
N ARG A 323 -12.92 6.88 4.69
CA ARG A 323 -13.19 7.24 3.29
C ARG A 323 -14.42 8.13 3.15
N LEU A 324 -15.54 7.80 3.79
CA LEU A 324 -16.75 8.63 3.79
C LEU A 324 -16.48 10.03 4.37
N THR A 325 -15.72 10.10 5.45
CA THR A 325 -15.29 11.36 6.07
C THR A 325 -14.47 12.20 5.09
N LYS A 326 -13.55 11.59 4.32
CA LYS A 326 -12.77 12.29 3.29
C LYS A 326 -13.64 12.84 2.17
N MET A 327 -14.63 12.06 1.73
CA MET A 327 -15.53 12.46 0.65
C MET A 327 -16.41 13.65 1.04
N HIS A 328 -16.93 13.68 2.27
CA HIS A 328 -17.96 14.65 2.67
C HIS A 328 -17.43 15.84 3.48
N LYS A 329 -16.39 15.63 4.30
CA LYS A 329 -15.89 16.66 5.25
C LYS A 329 -14.51 17.22 4.89
N GLY A 330 -13.80 16.60 3.94
CA GLY A 330 -12.42 16.96 3.61
C GLY A 330 -11.47 16.74 4.79
N LYS A 331 -10.93 15.53 4.92
CA LYS A 331 -9.96 15.21 5.99
C LYS A 331 -8.55 15.65 5.61
N ILE A 332 -7.79 16.19 6.58
CA ILE A 332 -6.33 16.36 6.45
C ILE A 332 -5.70 14.97 6.42
N THR A 333 -5.31 14.51 5.23
CA THR A 333 -4.56 13.26 5.06
C THR A 333 -3.07 13.47 5.36
N SER A 334 -2.34 12.39 5.60
CA SER A 334 -0.88 12.45 5.72
C SER A 334 -0.22 13.10 4.49
N LYS A 335 -0.79 12.86 3.30
CA LYS A 335 -0.36 13.54 2.06
C LYS A 335 -0.63 15.05 2.10
N ILE A 336 -1.80 15.52 2.55
CA ILE A 336 -2.07 16.97 2.69
C ILE A 336 -1.14 17.62 3.73
N SER A 337 -0.85 16.92 4.83
CA SER A 337 0.13 17.36 5.82
C SER A 337 1.54 17.46 5.21
N ASN A 338 1.96 16.47 4.43
CA ASN A 338 3.22 16.50 3.70
C ASN A 338 3.30 17.64 2.68
N ILE A 339 2.23 17.88 1.90
CA ILE A 339 2.14 19.06 1.01
C ILE A 339 2.34 20.35 1.80
N SER A 340 1.68 20.46 2.96
CA SER A 340 1.79 21.65 3.82
C SER A 340 3.21 21.82 4.38
N ARG A 341 3.89 20.72 4.72
CA ARG A 341 5.30 20.75 5.14
C ARG A 341 6.22 21.16 3.99
N ARG A 342 6.09 20.55 2.80
CA ARG A 342 6.90 20.91 1.62
C ARG A 342 6.69 22.35 1.17
N HIS A 343 5.48 22.88 1.31
CA HIS A 343 5.20 24.28 1.10
C HIS A 343 5.98 25.19 2.06
N LYS A 344 6.16 24.80 3.32
CA LYS A 344 7.00 25.56 4.27
C LYS A 344 8.47 25.47 3.89
N ASP A 345 8.95 24.27 3.55
CA ASP A 345 10.34 24.03 3.12
C ASP A 345 10.70 24.83 1.86
N ALA A 346 9.73 25.07 0.98
CA ALA A 346 9.92 25.79 -0.28
C ALA A 346 10.37 27.25 -0.11
N LYS A 347 10.07 27.87 1.05
CA LYS A 347 10.45 29.27 1.34
C LYS A 347 11.95 29.50 1.39
N PHE A 348 12.73 28.43 1.61
CA PHE A 348 14.18 28.49 1.72
C PHE A 348 14.89 28.15 0.41
N LEU A 349 14.15 28.00 -0.69
CA LEU A 349 14.70 27.69 -2.00
C LEU A 349 14.62 28.89 -2.92
N GLN A 350 15.72 29.16 -3.62
CA GLN A 350 15.76 30.12 -4.72
C GLN A 350 16.01 29.37 -6.03
N PRO A 351 15.03 29.33 -6.95
CA PRO A 351 15.23 28.77 -8.27
C PRO A 351 15.93 29.74 -9.21
N GLU A 352 16.65 29.19 -10.17
CA GLU A 352 17.03 29.87 -11.40
C GLU A 352 15.87 29.71 -12.40
N LYS A 353 15.29 30.82 -12.87
CA LYS A 353 14.27 30.79 -13.92
C LYS A 353 14.96 30.66 -15.27
N ILE A 354 14.78 29.51 -15.91
CA ILE A 354 15.38 29.23 -17.24
C ILE A 354 14.45 29.71 -18.34
N ASP A 355 13.13 29.59 -18.12
CA ASP A 355 12.07 29.99 -19.03
C ASP A 355 10.80 30.31 -18.21
N ASP A 356 9.79 30.93 -18.81
CA ASP A 356 8.50 31.27 -18.17
C ASP A 356 7.79 30.06 -17.56
N ARG A 357 8.09 28.86 -18.05
CA ARG A 357 7.51 27.61 -17.59
C ARG A 357 8.53 26.65 -16.98
N VAL A 358 9.82 27.00 -16.94
CA VAL A 358 10.89 26.08 -16.52
C VAL A 358 11.77 26.72 -15.45
N PHE A 359 11.90 26.02 -14.33
CA PHE A 359 12.74 26.43 -13.20
C PHE A 359 13.80 25.37 -12.93
N LYS A 360 15.02 25.81 -12.69
CA LYS A 360 16.15 24.97 -12.28
C LYS A 360 16.44 25.20 -10.80
N PHE A 361 16.64 24.11 -10.08
CA PHE A 361 17.03 24.12 -8.67
C PHE A 361 18.35 23.39 -8.51
N GLU A 362 19.32 24.02 -7.88
CA GLU A 362 20.58 23.35 -7.52
C GLU A 362 20.44 22.70 -6.14
N SER A 363 20.87 21.45 -6.05
CA SER A 363 20.85 20.72 -4.78
C SER A 363 22.01 21.18 -3.90
N SER A 364 21.71 21.60 -2.67
CA SER A 364 22.72 22.04 -1.70
C SER A 364 23.63 20.92 -1.19
N SER A 365 23.23 19.66 -1.37
CA SER A 365 23.93 18.47 -0.81
C SER A 365 24.42 17.48 -1.87
N LEU A 366 24.03 17.66 -3.13
CA LEU A 366 24.38 16.78 -4.24
C LEU A 366 24.69 17.71 -5.42
N SER A 367 25.76 17.48 -6.17
CA SER A 367 26.07 18.19 -7.42
C SER A 367 25.08 17.81 -8.54
N ARG A 368 23.78 17.93 -8.26
CA ARG A 368 22.64 17.64 -9.14
C ARG A 368 21.72 18.85 -9.20
N SER A 369 21.22 19.11 -10.39
CA SER A 369 20.15 20.06 -10.63
C SER A 369 18.82 19.32 -10.82
N TYR A 370 17.72 19.97 -10.44
CA TYR A 370 16.37 19.48 -10.68
C TYR A 370 15.60 20.49 -11.51
N TYR A 371 14.94 20.02 -12.56
CA TYR A 371 14.05 20.86 -13.37
C TYR A 371 12.60 20.71 -12.93
N VAL A 372 11.88 21.84 -12.91
CA VAL A 372 10.44 21.93 -12.69
C VAL A 372 9.81 22.57 -13.92
N LYS A 373 8.80 21.90 -14.50
CA LYS A 373 8.08 22.38 -15.68
C LYS A 373 6.59 22.57 -15.38
N LYS A 374 6.04 23.73 -15.74
CA LYS A 374 4.59 23.98 -15.67
C LYS A 374 3.87 23.25 -16.81
N ASN A 375 2.80 22.54 -16.48
CA ASN A 375 1.98 21.84 -17.47
C ASN A 375 0.93 22.80 -18.05
N SER A 376 0.92 22.98 -19.36
CA SER A 376 0.01 23.91 -20.05
C SER A 376 -1.38 23.35 -20.31
N GLU A 377 -1.54 22.04 -20.23
CA GLU A 377 -2.80 21.34 -20.54
C GLU A 377 -3.68 21.15 -19.29
N HIS A 378 -3.28 21.70 -18.14
CA HIS A 378 -4.00 21.50 -16.89
C HIS A 378 -4.27 22.81 -16.15
N ASP A 379 -5.56 23.13 -16.04
CA ASP A 379 -6.05 24.19 -15.17
C ASP A 379 -6.66 23.61 -13.89
N CYS A 380 -6.13 24.06 -12.76
CA CYS A 380 -6.60 23.64 -11.45
C CYS A 380 -8.02 24.13 -11.20
N ASN A 381 -8.91 23.20 -10.89
CA ASN A 381 -10.32 23.46 -10.57
C ASN A 381 -10.71 22.78 -9.25
N GLU A 382 -11.95 22.99 -8.82
CA GLU A 382 -12.50 22.41 -7.59
C GLU A 382 -12.56 20.87 -7.57
N HIS A 383 -12.51 20.23 -8.73
CA HIS A 383 -12.45 18.76 -8.84
C HIS A 383 -11.03 18.23 -8.69
N CYS A 384 -10.02 19.09 -8.67
CA CYS A 384 -8.64 18.67 -8.46
C CYS A 384 -8.42 18.20 -7.02
N LEU A 385 -8.09 16.92 -6.88
CA LEU A 385 -7.70 16.36 -5.60
C LEU A 385 -6.24 16.75 -5.28
N LYS A 386 -5.89 16.81 -3.99
CA LYS A 386 -4.52 17.06 -3.49
C LYS A 386 -3.97 18.44 -3.88
N MET A 387 -4.81 19.44 -3.71
CA MET A 387 -4.39 20.82 -3.88
C MET A 387 -3.64 21.34 -2.64
N CYS A 388 -2.61 22.13 -2.88
CA CYS A 388 -2.10 23.03 -1.86
C CYS A 388 -2.98 24.28 -1.84
N ARG A 389 -3.80 24.43 -0.80
CA ARG A 389 -4.73 25.58 -0.67
C ARG A 389 -4.03 26.94 -0.71
N LYS A 390 -2.78 27.01 -0.24
CA LYS A 390 -1.99 28.26 -0.25
C LYS A 390 -1.46 28.60 -1.65
N CYS A 391 -0.92 27.60 -2.35
CA CYS A 391 -0.43 27.78 -3.71
C CYS A 391 -1.56 27.73 -4.76
N ASN A 392 -2.77 27.33 -4.39
CA ASN A 392 -3.89 27.05 -5.29
C ASN A 392 -3.51 26.21 -6.52
N ILE A 393 -2.68 25.19 -6.32
CA ILE A 393 -2.25 24.24 -7.37
C ILE A 393 -2.50 22.82 -6.90
N CYS A 394 -2.82 21.94 -7.84
CA CYS A 394 -2.82 20.50 -7.65
C CYS A 394 -1.51 19.88 -8.17
N ILE A 395 -1.37 18.57 -8.00
CA ILE A 395 -0.18 17.84 -8.44
C ILE A 395 -0.04 17.77 -9.96
N GLN A 396 -1.11 17.93 -10.72
CA GLN A 396 -1.11 17.89 -12.19
C GLN A 396 -0.61 19.20 -12.83
N ALA A 397 -0.56 20.30 -12.08
CA ALA A 397 -0.16 21.60 -12.64
C ALA A 397 1.32 21.70 -13.01
N TYR A 398 2.18 20.84 -12.45
CA TYR A 398 3.62 20.87 -12.66
C TYR A 398 4.19 19.46 -12.74
N THR A 399 5.36 19.34 -13.36
CA THR A 399 6.24 18.17 -13.26
C THR A 399 7.56 18.58 -12.63
N CYS A 400 8.19 17.66 -11.90
CA CYS A 400 9.49 17.89 -11.28
C CYS A 400 10.32 16.60 -11.27
N GLU A 401 11.62 16.73 -11.47
CA GLU A 401 12.51 15.57 -11.55
C GLU A 401 12.87 14.94 -10.19
N CYS A 402 12.58 15.64 -9.09
CA CYS A 402 12.95 15.18 -7.76
C CYS A 402 12.16 13.96 -7.28
N ILE A 403 12.72 13.24 -6.30
CA ILE A 403 12.14 12.03 -5.70
C ILE A 403 10.72 12.30 -5.15
N ASP A 404 10.48 13.44 -4.49
CA ASP A 404 9.16 13.78 -3.95
C ASP A 404 8.05 13.79 -5.02
N PHE A 405 8.38 14.20 -6.25
CA PHE A 405 7.40 14.22 -7.35
C PHE A 405 7.42 12.90 -8.14
N ASN A 406 8.56 12.54 -8.71
CA ASN A 406 8.68 11.40 -9.61
C ASN A 406 8.39 10.05 -8.93
N ILE A 407 8.69 9.97 -7.64
CA ILE A 407 8.55 8.74 -6.87
C ILE A 407 7.36 8.83 -5.91
N GLN A 408 7.30 9.85 -5.06
CA GLN A 408 6.24 9.90 -4.03
C GLN A 408 4.90 10.42 -4.56
N TYR A 409 4.88 10.93 -5.80
CA TYR A 409 3.73 11.60 -6.40
C TYR A 409 3.10 12.58 -5.41
N ASN A 410 3.93 13.53 -4.97
CA ASN A 410 3.57 14.60 -4.04
C ASN A 410 4.02 15.97 -4.58
N LEU A 411 3.34 17.04 -4.17
CA LEU A 411 3.82 18.40 -4.42
C LEU A 411 5.11 18.60 -3.62
N CYS A 412 6.23 18.69 -4.33
CA CYS A 412 7.55 18.84 -3.74
C CYS A 412 7.85 20.32 -3.40
N LYS A 413 8.89 20.53 -2.59
CA LYS A 413 9.36 21.88 -2.25
C LYS A 413 9.75 22.70 -3.49
N HIS A 414 10.26 22.06 -4.56
CA HIS A 414 10.64 22.74 -5.80
C HIS A 414 9.41 23.29 -6.55
N ILE A 415 8.35 22.50 -6.70
CA ILE A 415 7.10 22.95 -7.33
C ILE A 415 6.51 24.13 -6.55
N HIS A 416 6.46 24.03 -5.22
CA HIS A 416 5.98 25.13 -4.39
C HIS A 416 6.79 26.41 -4.56
N SER A 417 8.13 26.31 -4.59
CA SER A 417 9.01 27.47 -4.77
C SER A 417 8.85 28.08 -6.17
N ALA A 418 8.75 27.27 -7.22
CA ALA A 418 8.49 27.75 -8.59
C ALA A 418 7.18 28.57 -8.67
N VAL A 419 6.12 28.12 -7.98
CA VAL A 419 4.83 28.83 -7.94
C VAL A 419 4.91 30.14 -7.13
N MET A 420 5.64 30.13 -6.03
CA MET A 420 5.84 31.35 -5.22
C MET A 420 6.61 32.42 -6.00
N ASN A 421 7.66 32.04 -6.74
CA ASN A 421 8.45 32.99 -7.52
C ASN A 421 7.65 33.58 -8.69
N ASN A 422 6.87 32.77 -9.41
CA ASN A 422 5.97 33.28 -10.47
C ASN A 422 4.89 34.25 -9.95
N ARG A 423 4.44 34.10 -8.70
CA ARG A 423 3.47 35.01 -8.08
C ARG A 423 4.08 36.32 -7.60
N ASN A 424 5.34 36.29 -7.17
CA ASN A 424 6.01 37.51 -6.75
C ASN A 424 6.32 38.40 -7.95
N GLU A 425 6.72 37.85 -9.10
CA GLU A 425 6.97 38.64 -10.32
C GLU A 425 5.72 39.38 -10.82
N THR A 426 4.53 38.77 -10.73
CA THR A 426 3.26 39.39 -11.17
C THR A 426 2.79 40.54 -10.27
N VAL A 427 3.31 40.67 -9.05
CA VAL A 427 2.99 41.79 -8.14
C VAL A 427 3.94 42.99 -8.33
N TYR A 428 5.13 42.76 -8.88
CA TYR A 428 6.11 43.84 -9.18
C TYR A 428 6.08 44.33 -10.63
N SER A 429 5.24 43.73 -11.47
CA SER A 429 5.08 44.08 -12.89
C SER A 429 3.69 44.63 -13.24
N GLY A 430 2.89 44.98 -12.22
CA GLY A 430 1.56 45.60 -12.33
C GLY A 430 1.54 47.05 -11.89
#